data_AF-A0A7W8J3Q1-F1
#
_entry.id   AF-A0A7W8J3Q1-F1
#
_cell.length_a   1.000
_cell.length_b   1.000
_cell.length_c   1.000
_cell.angle_alpha   90.00
_cell.angle_beta   90.00
_cell.angle_gamma   90.00
#
_symmetry.space_group_name_H-M   'P 1'
#
loop_
_entity.id
_entity.type
_entity.pdbx_description
1 polymer ?
#
loop_
_entity_poly.entity_id
_entity_poly.type
_entity_poly.pdbx_seq_one_letter_code
_entity_poly.pdbx_strand_id
1 'polypeptide(L)'
;MGGESQSLTGDYIRSFKHGNYLVTETNAQTTDWTSAWQYPPYDGQLRQDVYTHLSNGADMVEHWHWHSIHSGQETYWKGVLGHDLEPNRAYAEVSRTAHELDRIGQHLVGLKITNQVAILYSVDSANVLDFMPFSHSAGPQWTSSPPAADYGALVTQMHRVLYNLNIGTDFVFPEDADFSKYKVLIVPALYIAHARPASRILRSPVLRALARHHPQPVRVRHIDLRGHLAQREASDCCSLAGTRPGKPAELRPDPAVKRTRHSRNRQNFLQEAGQWLRSSLLDNGQAPRGRCLEMFRAQPVCRR
;
A
#
# COMPACT_ATOMS: atom_id res chain seq x y z
N MET A 1 18.28 -0.66 0.90
CA MET A 1 16.82 -0.63 1.10
C MET A 1 16.18 0.13 -0.06
N GLY A 2 14.88 -0.07 -0.34
CA GLY A 2 14.17 0.66 -1.39
C GLY A 2 13.32 1.79 -0.82
N GLY A 3 13.42 3.01 -1.37
CA GLY A 3 12.63 4.15 -0.89
C GLY A 3 11.11 3.96 -1.00
N GLU A 4 10.64 3.12 -1.94
CA GLU A 4 9.23 2.72 -2.08
C GLU A 4 8.71 2.04 -0.80
N SER A 5 9.40 1.00 -0.32
CA SER A 5 8.96 0.24 0.85
C SER A 5 9.06 1.05 2.13
N GLN A 6 10.12 1.87 2.28
CA GLN A 6 10.25 2.79 3.41
C GLN A 6 9.13 3.82 3.44
N SER A 7 8.74 4.35 2.28
CA SER A 7 7.64 5.32 2.18
C SER A 7 6.29 4.67 2.49
N LEU A 8 6.05 3.43 2.05
CA LEU A 8 4.85 2.69 2.42
C LEU A 8 4.70 2.55 3.94
N THR A 9 5.77 2.10 4.62
CA THR A 9 5.76 1.96 6.07
C THR A 9 5.63 3.33 6.76
N GLY A 10 6.34 4.35 6.28
CA GLY A 10 6.28 5.70 6.83
C GLY A 10 4.89 6.33 6.71
N ASP A 11 4.27 6.24 5.54
CA ASP A 11 2.89 6.68 5.30
C ASP A 11 1.92 5.97 6.24
N TYR A 12 2.05 4.63 6.39
CA TYR A 12 1.20 3.85 7.29
C TYR A 12 1.33 4.30 8.75
N ILE A 13 2.54 4.43 9.26
CA ILE A 13 2.80 4.81 10.66
C ILE A 13 2.40 6.27 10.92
N ARG A 14 2.70 7.20 10.00
CA ARG A 14 2.24 8.60 10.09
C ARG A 14 0.72 8.67 10.19
N SER A 15 0.03 7.92 9.35
CA SER A 15 -1.43 7.89 9.32
C SER A 15 -2.02 7.25 10.57
N PHE A 16 -1.46 6.14 11.04
CA PHE A 16 -1.88 5.48 12.29
C PHE A 16 -1.71 6.40 13.52
N LYS A 17 -0.58 7.12 13.59
CA LYS A 17 -0.31 8.06 14.69
C LYS A 17 -1.06 9.40 14.53
N HIS A 18 -1.59 9.69 13.35
CA HIS A 18 -2.12 11.00 12.96
C HIS A 18 -1.11 12.15 13.15
N GLY A 19 0.18 11.89 12.86
CA GLY A 19 1.24 12.87 13.02
C GLY A 19 2.63 12.32 12.76
N ASN A 20 3.64 13.15 13.02
CA ASN A 20 5.04 12.77 12.91
C ASN A 20 5.40 11.61 13.84
N TYR A 21 6.35 10.77 13.47
CA TYR A 21 6.71 9.55 14.18
C TYR A 21 8.23 9.42 14.38
N LEU A 22 8.65 8.39 15.09
CA LEU A 22 10.06 8.09 15.33
C LEU A 22 10.40 6.78 14.63
N VAL A 23 11.54 6.75 13.93
CA VAL A 23 12.15 5.50 13.46
C VAL A 23 13.16 5.08 14.51
N THR A 24 12.77 4.12 15.35
CA THR A 24 13.61 3.61 16.44
C THR A 24 14.67 2.63 15.93
N GLU A 25 14.44 2.02 14.77
CA GLU A 25 15.39 1.08 14.17
C GLU A 25 15.37 1.21 12.65
N THR A 26 16.53 1.53 12.07
CA THR A 26 16.84 1.35 10.65
C THR A 26 18.25 0.79 10.49
N ASN A 27 18.55 0.20 9.34
CA ASN A 27 19.79 -0.53 9.14
C ASN A 27 20.99 0.43 9.00
N ALA A 28 22.14 0.04 9.57
CA ALA A 28 23.41 0.70 9.33
C ALA A 28 24.22 0.02 8.22
N GLN A 29 24.95 -1.05 8.52
CA GLN A 29 25.78 -1.72 7.53
C GLN A 29 25.02 -2.87 6.87
N THR A 30 24.82 -3.99 7.56
CA THR A 30 24.28 -5.20 6.93
C THR A 30 23.29 -5.88 7.84
N THR A 31 22.30 -6.55 7.26
CA THR A 31 21.23 -7.21 8.00
C THR A 31 21.00 -8.60 7.47
N ASP A 32 21.68 -9.57 8.07
CA ASP A 32 21.38 -10.99 7.96
C ASP A 32 21.94 -11.69 9.20
N TRP A 33 21.29 -12.76 9.64
CA TRP A 33 21.72 -13.55 10.80
C TRP A 33 22.94 -14.44 10.47
N THR A 34 23.29 -14.55 9.19
CA THR A 34 24.38 -15.36 8.65
C THR A 34 25.38 -14.52 7.87
N SER A 35 26.59 -15.05 7.68
CA SER A 35 27.60 -14.41 6.83
C SER A 35 27.30 -14.51 5.32
N ALA A 36 26.23 -15.21 4.91
CA ALA A 36 25.97 -15.51 3.50
C ALA A 36 25.40 -14.30 2.72
N TRP A 37 24.62 -13.45 3.38
CA TRP A 37 23.81 -12.42 2.70
C TRP A 37 24.09 -11.01 3.23
N GLN A 38 25.37 -10.65 3.26
CA GLN A 38 25.85 -9.40 3.82
C GLN A 38 25.94 -8.33 2.72
N TYR A 39 24.91 -7.48 2.64
CA TYR A 39 24.77 -6.44 1.61
C TYR A 39 24.92 -5.02 2.19
N PRO A 40 26.15 -4.49 2.32
CA PRO A 40 26.33 -3.14 2.83
C PRO A 40 25.74 -2.11 1.84
N PRO A 41 25.23 -0.95 2.32
CA PRO A 41 24.63 0.04 1.44
C PRO A 41 25.72 0.59 0.51
N TYR A 42 25.33 1.07 -0.66
CA TYR A 42 26.26 1.83 -1.51
C TYR A 42 26.55 3.20 -0.90
N ASP A 43 27.59 3.86 -1.42
CA ASP A 43 27.95 5.22 -1.00
C ASP A 43 26.76 6.18 -1.18
N GLY A 44 26.38 6.87 -0.11
CA GLY A 44 25.25 7.81 -0.09
C GLY A 44 23.88 7.19 0.17
N GLN A 45 23.76 5.86 0.25
CA GLN A 45 22.47 5.21 0.51
C GLN A 45 22.00 5.37 1.95
N LEU A 46 22.90 5.41 2.95
CA LEU A 46 22.49 5.65 4.33
C LEU A 46 21.93 7.05 4.49
N ARG A 47 22.58 8.03 3.86
CA ARG A 47 22.08 9.40 3.79
C ARG A 47 20.71 9.42 3.10
N GLN A 48 20.56 8.76 1.96
CA GLN A 48 19.28 8.68 1.24
C GLN A 48 18.16 8.07 2.10
N ASP A 49 18.45 7.00 2.82
CA ASP A 49 17.49 6.31 3.69
C ASP A 49 17.01 7.23 4.83
N VAL A 50 17.93 7.95 5.48
CA VAL A 50 17.57 8.95 6.52
C VAL A 50 16.65 10.04 5.96
N TYR A 51 16.99 10.66 4.84
CA TYR A 51 16.14 11.70 4.24
C TYR A 51 14.79 11.16 3.73
N THR A 52 14.73 9.88 3.35
CA THR A 52 13.46 9.22 2.99
C THR A 52 12.56 9.06 4.22
N HIS A 53 13.10 8.71 5.38
CA HIS A 53 12.31 8.69 6.61
C HIS A 53 11.81 10.09 6.99
N LEU A 54 12.67 11.11 6.93
CA LEU A 54 12.30 12.49 7.24
C LEU A 54 11.22 13.02 6.29
N SER A 55 11.32 12.74 4.99
CA SER A 55 10.33 13.19 3.99
C SER A 55 8.95 12.56 4.19
N ASN A 56 8.88 11.39 4.84
CA ASN A 56 7.63 10.72 5.20
C ASN A 56 7.08 11.18 6.57
N GLY A 57 7.76 12.07 7.28
CA GLY A 57 7.31 12.67 8.54
C GLY A 57 7.96 12.09 9.80
N ALA A 58 9.11 11.41 9.68
CA ALA A 58 9.90 11.04 10.85
C ALA A 58 10.54 12.28 11.49
N ASP A 59 10.45 12.41 12.81
CA ASP A 59 11.15 13.43 13.60
C ASP A 59 12.51 12.93 14.13
N MET A 60 12.74 11.61 14.08
CA MET A 60 13.96 10.95 14.53
C MET A 60 14.22 9.69 13.71
N VAL A 61 15.50 9.41 13.44
CA VAL A 61 15.95 8.19 12.77
C VAL A 61 17.14 7.61 13.54
N GLU A 62 16.93 6.45 14.14
CA GLU A 62 17.94 5.70 14.89
C GLU A 62 18.44 4.50 14.10
N HIS A 63 19.76 4.34 14.06
CA HIS A 63 20.38 3.16 13.47
C HIS A 63 20.47 2.08 14.53
N TRP A 64 19.90 0.91 14.25
CA TRP A 64 20.13 -0.28 15.06
C TRP A 64 21.36 -1.01 14.50
N HIS A 65 22.48 -1.07 15.21
CA HIS A 65 22.85 -0.40 16.45
C HIS A 65 24.21 0.31 16.31
N TRP A 66 24.79 0.81 17.41
CA TRP A 66 26.05 1.57 17.36
C TRP A 66 27.24 0.77 16.83
N HIS A 67 27.49 -0.45 17.31
CA HIS A 67 28.67 -1.25 16.94
C HIS A 67 28.33 -2.72 16.76
N SER A 68 28.91 -3.42 15.79
CA SER A 68 28.72 -4.87 15.61
C SER A 68 29.08 -5.68 16.87
N ILE A 69 28.12 -6.44 17.40
CA ILE A 69 28.35 -7.30 18.56
C ILE A 69 29.26 -8.47 18.20
N HIS A 70 30.14 -8.88 19.11
CA HIS A 70 31.14 -9.93 18.83
C HIS A 70 30.60 -11.36 18.94
N SER A 71 29.40 -11.53 19.46
CA SER A 71 28.80 -12.82 19.75
C SER A 71 27.28 -12.71 19.88
N GLY A 72 26.57 -13.81 19.64
CA GLY A 72 25.12 -13.88 19.69
C GLY A 72 24.47 -13.97 18.30
N GLN A 73 23.14 -14.04 18.28
CA GLN A 73 22.36 -14.26 17.06
C GLN A 73 22.61 -13.20 15.98
N GLU A 74 22.91 -11.98 16.41
CA GLU A 74 23.03 -10.79 15.55
C GLU A 74 24.48 -10.38 15.30
N THR A 75 25.44 -11.29 15.47
CA THR A 75 26.87 -11.04 15.17
C THR A 75 27.06 -10.47 13.76
N TYR A 76 26.26 -10.92 12.78
CA TYR A 76 26.32 -10.42 11.40
C TYR A 76 25.27 -9.34 11.06
N TRP A 77 24.49 -8.90 12.05
CA TRP A 77 23.67 -7.70 11.92
C TRP A 77 24.52 -6.49 12.33
N LYS A 78 25.14 -5.85 11.34
CA LYS A 78 26.22 -4.89 11.60
C LYS A 78 25.71 -3.48 11.88
N GLY A 79 26.20 -2.91 12.97
CA GLY A 79 25.95 -1.53 13.39
C GLY A 79 26.72 -0.48 12.60
N VAL A 80 26.80 0.74 13.12
CA VAL A 80 27.57 1.86 12.50
C VAL A 80 29.07 1.56 12.51
N LEU A 81 29.61 1.08 13.64
CA LEU A 81 30.97 0.58 13.77
C LEU A 81 31.03 -0.92 13.45
N GLY A 82 32.16 -1.36 12.88
CA GLY A 82 32.45 -2.76 12.65
C GLY A 82 32.83 -3.49 13.96
N HIS A 83 33.21 -4.77 13.84
CA HIS A 83 33.70 -5.55 14.98
C HIS A 83 35.04 -5.05 15.52
N ASP A 84 35.83 -4.34 14.71
CA ASP A 84 37.07 -3.69 15.14
C ASP A 84 36.83 -2.42 15.98
N LEU A 85 35.57 -1.95 16.06
CA LEU A 85 35.16 -0.73 16.75
C LEU A 85 35.82 0.56 16.20
N GLU A 86 36.40 0.50 15.00
CA GLU A 86 37.08 1.65 14.38
C GLU A 86 36.14 2.43 13.43
N PRO A 87 36.35 3.75 13.27
CA PRO A 87 35.66 4.55 12.27
C PRO A 87 35.86 3.98 10.85
N ASN A 88 34.75 3.83 10.13
CA ASN A 88 34.72 3.28 8.78
C ASN A 88 33.86 4.13 7.84
N ARG A 89 33.62 3.65 6.61
CA ARG A 89 32.80 4.36 5.62
C ARG A 89 31.38 4.66 6.11
N ALA A 90 30.71 3.69 6.76
CA ALA A 90 29.35 3.89 7.29
C ALA A 90 29.35 4.90 8.42
N TYR A 91 30.32 4.84 9.34
CA TYR A 91 30.51 5.88 10.37
C TYR A 91 30.67 7.27 9.76
N ALA A 92 31.49 7.42 8.71
CA ALA A 92 31.70 8.70 8.05
C ALA A 92 30.41 9.24 7.38
N GLU A 93 29.59 8.37 6.80
CA GLU A 93 28.32 8.74 6.17
C GLU A 93 27.24 9.13 7.20
N VAL A 94 27.13 8.36 8.29
CA VAL A 94 26.25 8.69 9.42
C VAL A 94 26.67 10.02 10.05
N SER A 95 27.98 10.22 10.27
CA SER A 95 28.51 11.48 10.83
C SER A 95 28.22 12.68 9.93
N ARG A 96 28.42 12.54 8.61
CA ARG A 96 28.09 13.58 7.63
C ARG A 96 26.61 13.93 7.69
N THR A 97 25.74 12.92 7.69
CA THR A 97 24.29 13.11 7.74
C THR A 97 23.87 13.79 9.04
N ALA A 98 24.43 13.38 10.19
CA ALA A 98 24.19 14.03 11.47
C ALA A 98 24.56 15.52 11.46
N HIS A 99 25.73 15.89 10.91
CA HIS A 99 26.13 17.30 10.76
C HIS A 99 25.28 18.09 9.77
N GLU A 100 24.65 17.44 8.78
CA GLU A 100 23.64 18.09 7.96
C GLU A 100 22.37 18.37 8.78
N LEU A 101 21.88 17.37 9.52
CA LEU A 101 20.68 17.49 10.34
C LEU A 101 20.85 18.49 11.49
N ASP A 102 22.04 18.66 12.05
CA ASP A 102 22.32 19.72 13.03
C ASP A 102 22.05 21.12 12.44
N ARG A 103 22.37 21.31 11.16
CA ARG A 103 22.19 22.59 10.45
C ARG A 103 20.74 22.83 9.99
N ILE A 104 20.04 21.79 9.54
CA ILE A 104 18.72 21.95 8.88
C ILE A 104 17.56 21.34 9.67
N GLY A 105 17.82 20.58 10.73
CA GLY A 105 16.84 19.74 11.42
C GLY A 105 15.69 20.54 12.03
N GLN A 106 15.95 21.76 12.51
CA GLN A 106 14.91 22.66 13.03
C GLN A 106 13.85 23.03 11.98
N HIS A 107 14.18 22.95 10.69
CA HIS A 107 13.23 23.16 9.60
C HIS A 107 12.48 21.88 9.19
N LEU A 108 12.95 20.71 9.61
CA LEU A 108 12.40 19.40 9.23
C LEU A 108 11.51 18.79 10.31
N VAL A 109 11.84 19.00 11.59
CA VAL A 109 11.05 18.48 12.72
C VAL A 109 9.63 19.03 12.68
N GLY A 110 8.65 18.15 12.88
CA GLY A 110 7.24 18.52 12.89
C GLY A 110 6.65 18.80 11.51
N LEU A 111 7.31 18.33 10.44
CA LEU A 111 6.85 18.48 9.05
C LEU A 111 5.36 18.14 8.91
N LYS A 112 4.60 19.07 8.33
CA LYS A 112 3.16 18.89 8.07
C LYS A 112 2.94 18.39 6.66
N ILE A 113 2.54 17.13 6.55
CA ILE A 113 2.22 16.46 5.28
C ILE A 113 0.71 16.45 5.11
N THR A 114 0.22 16.94 3.97
CA THR A 114 -1.20 16.94 3.62
C THR A 114 -1.42 16.24 2.30
N ASN A 115 -2.04 15.06 2.34
CA ASN A 115 -2.31 14.25 1.16
C ASN A 115 -3.78 14.35 0.74
N GLN A 116 -4.01 14.21 -0.56
CA GLN A 116 -5.36 14.24 -1.17
C GLN A 116 -5.86 12.85 -1.56
N VAL A 117 -5.02 11.82 -1.39
CA VAL A 117 -5.29 10.42 -1.70
C VAL A 117 -5.11 9.59 -0.44
N ALA A 118 -6.03 8.66 -0.20
CA ALA A 118 -5.90 7.68 0.87
C ALA A 118 -6.11 6.24 0.38
N ILE A 119 -5.42 5.31 1.03
CA ILE A 119 -5.67 3.86 0.94
C ILE A 119 -6.37 3.41 2.22
N LEU A 120 -7.55 2.79 2.09
CA LEU A 120 -8.25 2.19 3.22
C LEU A 120 -7.62 0.84 3.56
N TYR A 121 -7.02 0.74 4.74
CA TYR A 121 -6.42 -0.49 5.25
C TYR A 121 -7.33 -1.11 6.31
N SER A 122 -7.78 -2.34 6.08
CA SER A 122 -8.62 -3.10 7.00
C SER A 122 -7.84 -4.29 7.53
N VAL A 123 -7.50 -4.25 8.83
CA VAL A 123 -6.84 -5.35 9.54
C VAL A 123 -7.68 -6.63 9.45
N ASP A 124 -9.00 -6.52 9.62
CA ASP A 124 -9.91 -7.66 9.51
C ASP A 124 -9.90 -8.29 8.12
N SER A 125 -9.90 -7.47 7.07
CA SER A 125 -9.81 -7.97 5.69
C SER A 125 -8.44 -8.57 5.39
N ALA A 126 -7.37 -7.98 5.91
CA ALA A 126 -6.01 -8.52 5.81
C ALA A 126 -5.95 -9.92 6.45
N ASN A 127 -6.38 -10.05 7.71
CA ASN A 127 -6.37 -11.31 8.44
C ASN A 127 -7.15 -12.43 7.71
N VAL A 128 -8.33 -12.11 7.18
CA VAL A 128 -9.10 -13.12 6.44
C VAL A 128 -8.45 -13.51 5.13
N LEU A 129 -7.89 -12.55 4.39
CA LEU A 129 -7.28 -12.82 3.09
C LEU A 129 -5.88 -13.42 3.22
N ASP A 130 -5.22 -13.26 4.35
CA ASP A 130 -3.98 -13.98 4.67
C ASP A 130 -4.30 -15.45 5.04
N PHE A 131 -5.41 -15.68 5.74
CA PHE A 131 -5.88 -17.05 6.07
C PHE A 131 -6.51 -17.76 4.86
N MET A 132 -7.28 -17.04 4.04
CA MET A 132 -8.02 -17.52 2.87
C MET A 132 -7.66 -16.66 1.63
N PRO A 133 -6.46 -16.86 1.06
CA PRO A 133 -5.97 -16.03 -0.02
C PRO A 133 -6.81 -16.18 -1.29
N PHE A 134 -7.01 -15.06 -1.97
CA PHE A 134 -7.75 -14.99 -3.23
C PHE A 134 -6.92 -15.41 -4.45
N SER A 135 -5.65 -15.78 -4.25
CA SER A 135 -4.74 -16.22 -5.31
C SER A 135 -3.72 -17.22 -4.78
N HIS A 136 -3.52 -18.32 -5.49
CA HIS A 136 -2.50 -19.32 -5.17
C HIS A 136 -1.49 -19.47 -6.30
N SER A 137 -0.25 -19.79 -5.94
CA SER A 137 0.74 -20.28 -6.88
C SER A 137 0.22 -21.55 -7.58
N ALA A 138 0.63 -21.75 -8.83
CA ALA A 138 0.18 -22.90 -9.61
C ALA A 138 0.45 -24.21 -8.85
N GLY A 139 -0.60 -24.97 -8.60
CA GLY A 139 -0.56 -26.24 -7.88
C GLY A 139 -1.91 -26.95 -7.97
N PRO A 140 -1.97 -28.24 -7.63
CA PRO A 140 -3.23 -28.98 -7.60
C PRO A 140 -4.22 -28.36 -6.61
N GLN A 141 -5.52 -28.46 -6.91
CA GLN A 141 -6.56 -28.13 -5.93
C GLN A 141 -6.35 -28.97 -4.66
N TRP A 142 -6.65 -28.41 -3.49
CA TRP A 142 -6.46 -29.05 -2.18
C TRP A 142 -5.01 -29.25 -1.74
N THR A 143 -4.06 -28.54 -2.35
CA THR A 143 -2.67 -28.50 -1.88
C THR A 143 -2.35 -27.15 -1.24
N SER A 144 -1.55 -27.19 -0.17
CA SER A 144 -1.00 -25.99 0.44
C SER A 144 0.08 -25.43 -0.48
N SER A 145 -0.27 -24.38 -1.23
CA SER A 145 0.68 -23.59 -2.01
C SER A 145 0.71 -22.17 -1.49
N PRO A 146 1.90 -21.53 -1.41
CA PRO A 146 2.00 -20.12 -1.06
C PRO A 146 1.07 -19.26 -1.93
N PRO A 147 0.44 -18.23 -1.36
CA PRO A 147 -0.40 -17.34 -2.14
C PRO A 147 0.43 -16.68 -3.25
N ALA A 148 -0.15 -16.55 -4.44
CA ALA A 148 0.48 -15.79 -5.52
C ALA A 148 0.23 -14.28 -5.40
N ALA A 149 -0.77 -13.89 -4.60
CA ALA A 149 -1.04 -12.54 -4.15
C ALA A 149 -1.90 -12.60 -2.88
N ASP A 150 -1.61 -11.71 -1.93
CA ASP A 150 -2.34 -11.54 -0.68
C ASP A 150 -2.77 -10.06 -0.53
N TYR A 151 -3.38 -9.74 0.61
CA TYR A 151 -3.84 -8.37 0.89
C TYR A 151 -2.67 -7.37 0.90
N GLY A 152 -1.57 -7.73 1.56
CA GLY A 152 -0.37 -6.89 1.64
C GLY A 152 0.23 -6.61 0.27
N ALA A 153 0.29 -7.60 -0.62
CA ALA A 153 0.76 -7.46 -2.00
C ALA A 153 -0.14 -6.52 -2.82
N LEU A 154 -1.46 -6.57 -2.60
CA LEU A 154 -2.40 -5.65 -3.26
C LEU A 154 -2.20 -4.21 -2.78
N VAL A 155 -2.12 -4.01 -1.46
CA VAL A 155 -1.84 -2.68 -0.86
C VAL A 155 -0.51 -2.13 -1.36
N THR A 156 0.54 -2.95 -1.33
CA THR A 156 1.88 -2.60 -1.83
C THR A 156 1.84 -2.21 -3.31
N GLN A 157 1.15 -2.99 -4.14
CA GLN A 157 1.01 -2.67 -5.56
C GLN A 157 0.32 -1.31 -5.79
N MET A 158 -0.75 -1.02 -5.03
CA MET A 158 -1.48 0.25 -5.17
C MET A 158 -0.64 1.43 -4.69
N HIS A 159 0.00 1.33 -3.53
CA HIS A 159 0.90 2.36 -3.01
C HIS A 159 2.08 2.61 -3.96
N ARG A 160 2.69 1.55 -4.49
CA ARG A 160 3.77 1.64 -5.49
C ARG A 160 3.41 2.48 -6.71
N VAL A 161 2.17 2.35 -7.20
CA VAL A 161 1.70 3.15 -8.34
C VAL A 161 1.66 4.62 -7.95
N LEU A 162 1.13 4.96 -6.77
CA LEU A 162 1.09 6.33 -6.27
C LEU A 162 2.50 6.90 -6.06
N TYR A 163 3.40 6.11 -5.46
CA TYR A 163 4.81 6.46 -5.28
C TYR A 163 5.50 6.79 -6.60
N ASN A 164 5.38 5.91 -7.62
CA ASN A 164 5.97 6.14 -8.94
C ASN A 164 5.36 7.35 -9.69
N LEU A 165 4.18 7.80 -9.28
CA LEU A 165 3.53 8.99 -9.83
C LEU A 165 3.85 10.26 -9.04
N ASN A 166 4.64 10.17 -7.97
CA ASN A 166 4.92 11.23 -6.99
C ASN A 166 3.63 11.75 -6.32
N ILE A 167 2.71 10.84 -5.98
CA ILE A 167 1.48 11.15 -5.27
C ILE A 167 1.62 10.70 -3.82
N GLY A 168 1.68 11.66 -2.90
CA GLY A 168 1.66 11.40 -1.46
C GLY A 168 0.33 10.77 -1.04
N THR A 169 0.40 9.79 -0.14
CA THR A 169 -0.73 8.95 0.22
C THR A 169 -0.81 8.82 1.74
N ASP A 170 -2.03 8.89 2.26
CA ASP A 170 -2.31 8.50 3.65
C ASP A 170 -2.95 7.11 3.71
N PHE A 171 -2.82 6.45 4.83
CA PHE A 171 -3.68 5.33 5.19
C PHE A 171 -4.87 5.81 6.02
N VAL A 172 -6.01 5.15 5.83
CA VAL A 172 -7.21 5.34 6.64
C VAL A 172 -7.77 4.00 7.03
N PHE A 173 -8.56 3.97 8.08
CA PHE A 173 -9.07 2.73 8.66
C PHE A 173 -10.61 2.70 8.57
N PRO A 174 -11.24 1.52 8.46
CA PRO A 174 -12.71 1.40 8.42
C PRO A 174 -13.44 2.14 9.55
N GLU A 175 -12.79 2.25 10.71
CA GLU A 175 -13.32 2.86 11.92
C GLU A 175 -13.35 4.39 11.86
N ASP A 176 -12.56 4.99 10.96
CA ASP A 176 -12.45 6.43 10.82
C ASP A 176 -13.83 7.08 10.58
N ALA A 177 -14.01 8.24 11.19
CA ALA A 177 -15.29 8.93 11.17
C ALA A 177 -15.56 9.68 9.86
N ASP A 178 -14.50 10.16 9.20
CA ASP A 178 -14.59 11.06 8.06
C ASP A 178 -13.48 10.82 7.03
N PHE A 179 -13.87 10.79 5.76
CA PHE A 179 -12.98 10.68 4.60
C PHE A 179 -13.08 11.90 3.67
N SER A 180 -13.87 12.92 4.04
CA SER A 180 -14.23 14.06 3.20
C SER A 180 -13.03 14.90 2.74
N LYS A 181 -11.93 14.88 3.51
CA LYS A 181 -10.68 15.57 3.16
C LYS A 181 -9.95 14.96 1.96
N TYR A 182 -10.24 13.71 1.58
CA TYR A 182 -9.57 13.05 0.47
C TYR A 182 -10.39 13.17 -0.82
N LYS A 183 -9.72 13.57 -1.91
CA LYS A 183 -10.30 13.56 -3.26
C LYS A 183 -10.46 12.14 -3.79
N VAL A 184 -9.55 11.24 -3.42
CA VAL A 184 -9.53 9.84 -3.85
C VAL A 184 -9.36 8.93 -2.65
N LEU A 185 -10.24 7.93 -2.53
CA LEU A 185 -10.17 6.86 -1.56
C LEU A 185 -10.05 5.53 -2.29
N ILE A 186 -8.92 4.85 -2.13
CA ILE A 186 -8.62 3.54 -2.70
C ILE A 186 -8.99 2.48 -1.67
N VAL A 187 -9.82 1.51 -2.06
CA VAL A 187 -10.34 0.47 -1.16
C VAL A 187 -9.87 -0.91 -1.66
N PRO A 188 -8.66 -1.37 -1.28
CA PRO A 188 -8.16 -2.69 -1.64
C PRO A 188 -8.95 -3.77 -0.89
N ALA A 189 -9.62 -4.66 -1.65
CA ALA A 189 -10.20 -5.91 -1.19
C ALA A 189 -10.81 -5.87 0.23
N LEU A 190 -11.69 -4.89 0.51
CA LEU A 190 -12.40 -4.77 1.78
C LEU A 190 -13.38 -5.94 1.92
N TYR A 191 -12.89 -7.03 2.51
CA TYR A 191 -13.57 -8.30 2.62
C TYR A 191 -14.54 -8.30 3.80
N ILE A 192 -14.09 -7.81 4.95
CA ILE A 192 -14.92 -7.57 6.13
C ILE A 192 -15.23 -6.08 6.21
N ALA A 193 -16.51 -5.73 6.27
CA ALA A 193 -16.94 -4.43 6.74
C ALA A 193 -18.16 -4.56 7.66
N HIS A 194 -18.25 -3.69 8.66
CA HIS A 194 -19.46 -3.56 9.44
C HIS A 194 -20.43 -2.58 8.76
N ALA A 195 -21.75 -2.74 8.97
CA ALA A 195 -22.78 -1.91 8.35
C ALA A 195 -22.53 -0.39 8.49
N ARG A 196 -22.00 0.05 9.65
CA ARG A 196 -21.70 1.46 9.93
C ARG A 196 -20.52 1.99 9.08
N PRO A 197 -19.30 1.41 9.10
CA PRO A 197 -18.23 1.70 8.14
C PRO A 197 -18.65 1.63 6.67
N ALA A 198 -19.34 0.56 6.26
CA ALA A 198 -19.76 0.36 4.87
C ALA A 198 -20.68 1.50 4.39
N SER A 199 -21.64 1.92 5.23
CA SER A 199 -22.52 3.04 4.91
C SER A 199 -21.77 4.37 4.75
N ARG A 200 -20.68 4.62 5.50
CA ARG A 200 -19.86 5.84 5.38
C ARG A 200 -19.04 5.84 4.09
N ILE A 201 -18.40 4.72 3.78
CA ILE A 201 -17.63 4.52 2.55
C ILE A 201 -18.53 4.79 1.34
N LEU A 202 -19.69 4.14 1.29
CA LEU A 202 -20.69 4.29 0.22
C LEU A 202 -21.32 5.70 0.14
N ARG A 203 -21.45 6.39 1.27
CA ARG A 203 -22.00 7.76 1.32
C ARG A 203 -20.97 8.84 1.02
N SER A 204 -19.67 8.51 1.02
CA SER A 204 -18.62 9.47 0.74
C SER A 204 -18.82 10.11 -0.65
N PRO A 205 -18.58 11.42 -0.81
CA PRO A 205 -18.72 12.10 -2.11
C PRO A 205 -17.89 11.43 -3.22
N VAL A 206 -16.77 10.80 -2.84
CA VAL A 206 -15.81 10.10 -3.70
C VAL A 206 -16.44 8.89 -4.39
N LEU A 207 -17.16 8.04 -3.66
CA LEU A 207 -17.88 6.89 -4.24
C LEU A 207 -19.15 7.29 -4.99
N ARG A 208 -19.83 8.37 -4.57
CA ARG A 208 -20.97 8.92 -5.33
C ARG A 208 -20.57 9.54 -6.67
N ALA A 209 -19.34 10.02 -6.81
CA ALA A 209 -18.82 10.50 -8.10
C ALA A 209 -18.57 9.33 -9.07
N LEU A 210 -18.05 8.20 -8.56
CA LEU A 210 -17.91 6.95 -9.33
C LEU A 210 -19.27 6.37 -9.76
N ALA A 211 -20.27 6.37 -8.86
CA ALA A 211 -21.61 5.86 -9.16
C ALA A 211 -22.42 6.75 -10.13
N ARG A 212 -22.15 8.07 -10.20
CA ARG A 212 -22.86 8.99 -11.12
C ARG A 212 -22.29 9.01 -12.53
N HIS A 213 -21.07 8.53 -12.74
CA HIS A 213 -20.42 8.48 -14.06
C HIS A 213 -20.39 7.10 -14.71
N HIS A 214 -20.93 6.07 -14.06
CA HIS A 214 -21.14 4.73 -14.61
C HIS A 214 -22.63 4.35 -14.58
N PRO A 215 -23.30 4.18 -15.74
CA PRO A 215 -24.60 3.50 -15.80
C PRO A 215 -24.48 1.97 -15.69
N GLN A 216 -23.32 1.46 -15.21
CA GLN A 216 -23.08 0.05 -14.94
C GLN A 216 -22.71 -0.13 -13.46
N PRO A 217 -23.31 -1.11 -12.78
CA PRO A 217 -23.23 -1.27 -11.33
C PRO A 217 -21.85 -1.74 -10.87
N VAL A 218 -21.19 -0.94 -10.03
CA VAL A 218 -19.98 -1.33 -9.30
C VAL A 218 -20.36 -2.43 -8.28
N ARG A 219 -19.96 -3.67 -8.54
CA ARG A 219 -20.27 -4.82 -7.67
C ARG A 219 -19.28 -4.91 -6.51
N VAL A 220 -19.61 -4.34 -5.36
CA VAL A 220 -18.95 -4.67 -4.09
C VAL A 220 -19.56 -5.98 -3.58
N ARG A 221 -18.77 -7.06 -3.57
CA ARG A 221 -19.19 -8.34 -2.97
C ARG A 221 -18.78 -8.32 -1.50
N HIS A 222 -19.78 -8.30 -0.61
CA HIS A 222 -19.62 -8.30 0.84
C HIS A 222 -19.85 -9.73 1.36
N ILE A 223 -18.98 -10.25 2.22
CA ILE A 223 -19.20 -11.48 2.99
C ILE A 223 -18.99 -11.10 4.47
N ASP A 224 -20.09 -10.94 5.20
CA ASP A 224 -20.06 -10.82 6.67
C ASP A 224 -19.94 -12.22 7.28
N LEU A 225 -18.96 -12.42 8.18
CA LEU A 225 -18.71 -13.67 8.88
C LEU A 225 -19.45 -13.82 10.21
N ARG A 226 -20.46 -12.99 10.50
CA ARG A 226 -21.53 -13.43 11.41
C ARG A 226 -22.51 -14.28 10.61
N GLY A 227 -22.45 -15.60 10.82
CA GLY A 227 -23.13 -16.65 10.05
C GLY A 227 -24.66 -16.60 9.91
N HIS A 228 -25.33 -15.48 10.14
CA HIS A 228 -26.74 -15.29 9.81
C HIS A 228 -27.02 -13.84 9.36
N LEU A 229 -27.64 -13.71 8.17
CA LEU A 229 -28.36 -12.54 7.62
C LEU A 229 -27.56 -11.43 6.89
N ALA A 230 -26.92 -11.74 5.76
CA ALA A 230 -26.41 -10.70 4.82
C ALA A 230 -27.13 -10.63 3.45
N GLN A 231 -28.23 -11.35 3.23
CA GLN A 231 -29.03 -11.17 2.01
C GLN A 231 -29.82 -9.85 1.99
N ARG A 232 -30.15 -9.28 3.16
CA ARG A 232 -30.87 -8.00 3.25
C ARG A 232 -29.96 -6.79 3.00
N GLU A 233 -28.75 -6.75 3.55
CA GLU A 233 -27.86 -5.58 3.36
C GLU A 233 -27.20 -5.54 1.98
N ALA A 234 -26.89 -6.70 1.38
CA ALA A 234 -26.49 -6.75 -0.02
C ALA A 234 -27.59 -6.21 -0.96
N SER A 235 -28.87 -6.32 -0.55
CA SER A 235 -30.01 -5.74 -1.26
C SER A 235 -30.08 -4.21 -1.14
N ASP A 236 -29.56 -3.62 -0.04
CA ASP A 236 -29.46 -2.17 0.13
C ASP A 236 -28.27 -1.56 -0.63
N CYS A 237 -27.12 -2.25 -0.65
CA CYS A 237 -26.01 -1.91 -1.55
C CYS A 237 -26.44 -1.99 -3.02
N CYS A 238 -27.23 -3.01 -3.35
CA CYS A 238 -27.81 -3.21 -4.67
C CYS A 238 -28.93 -2.22 -4.99
N SER A 239 -29.73 -1.77 -4.03
CA SER A 239 -30.80 -0.78 -4.27
C SER A 239 -30.23 0.63 -4.49
N LEU A 240 -29.15 0.98 -3.79
CA LEU A 240 -28.40 2.23 -3.99
C LEU A 240 -27.57 2.25 -5.29
N ALA A 241 -27.18 1.08 -5.81
CA ALA A 241 -26.42 0.91 -7.06
C ALA A 241 -27.27 0.41 -8.26
N GLY A 242 -28.57 0.17 -8.08
CA GLY A 242 -29.50 -0.25 -9.14
C GLY A 242 -29.41 -1.71 -9.62
N THR A 243 -28.98 -2.68 -8.79
CA THR A 243 -28.81 -4.11 -9.18
C THR A 243 -29.52 -5.15 -8.32
N ARG A 244 -29.42 -6.44 -8.69
CA ARG A 244 -29.78 -7.62 -7.87
C ARG A 244 -28.58 -8.58 -7.76
N PRO A 245 -28.44 -9.35 -6.65
CA PRO A 245 -27.34 -10.31 -6.50
C PRO A 245 -27.48 -11.50 -7.47
N GLY A 246 -26.39 -11.85 -8.17
CA GLY A 246 -26.31 -13.00 -9.08
C GLY A 246 -25.43 -14.14 -8.53
N LYS A 247 -25.68 -15.38 -8.97
CA LYS A 247 -24.93 -16.58 -8.54
C LYS A 247 -23.44 -16.53 -8.94
N PRO A 248 -22.52 -17.17 -8.19
CA PRO A 248 -21.11 -17.26 -8.56
C PRO A 248 -20.95 -18.09 -9.85
N ALA A 249 -20.14 -17.60 -10.79
CA ALA A 249 -19.72 -18.36 -11.97
C ALA A 249 -18.33 -18.97 -11.71
N GLU A 250 -18.19 -20.24 -12.07
CA GLU A 250 -16.97 -21.03 -11.96
C GLU A 250 -16.00 -20.68 -13.11
N LEU A 251 -14.75 -20.34 -12.79
CA LEU A 251 -13.71 -20.06 -13.79
C LEU A 251 -13.18 -21.38 -14.35
N ARG A 252 -13.47 -21.70 -15.62
CA ARG A 252 -12.80 -22.78 -16.37
C ARG A 252 -11.66 -22.21 -17.22
N PRO A 253 -10.49 -22.87 -17.27
CA PRO A 253 -9.37 -22.40 -18.11
C PRO A 253 -9.65 -22.67 -19.60
N ASP A 254 -9.48 -21.63 -20.43
CA ASP A 254 -9.52 -21.69 -21.90
C ASP A 254 -8.10 -22.03 -22.43
N PRO A 255 -7.91 -23.14 -23.18
CA PRO A 255 -6.60 -23.58 -23.63
C PRO A 255 -5.98 -22.76 -24.79
N ALA A 256 -6.59 -21.67 -25.27
CA ALA A 256 -6.17 -21.01 -26.52
C ALA A 256 -5.48 -19.63 -26.40
N VAL A 257 -5.03 -19.16 -25.23
CA VAL A 257 -4.40 -17.82 -25.11
C VAL A 257 -2.87 -17.89 -25.13
N LYS A 258 -2.27 -17.63 -26.30
CA LYS A 258 -0.81 -17.49 -26.50
C LYS A 258 -0.20 -16.42 -25.56
N ARG A 259 0.88 -16.80 -24.88
CA ARG A 259 1.62 -16.11 -23.78
C ARG A 259 2.24 -14.72 -24.08
N THR A 260 1.93 -14.04 -25.17
CA THR A 260 2.65 -12.80 -25.56
C THR A 260 1.87 -11.49 -25.36
N ARG A 261 0.59 -11.52 -24.94
CA ARG A 261 -0.26 -10.31 -24.84
C ARG A 261 -0.46 -9.72 -23.43
N HIS A 262 -0.06 -10.40 -22.36
CA HIS A 262 -0.38 -9.99 -20.98
C HIS A 262 0.54 -8.88 -20.41
N SER A 263 1.79 -8.76 -20.86
CA SER A 263 2.72 -7.75 -20.33
C SER A 263 2.42 -6.32 -20.81
N ARG A 264 2.05 -6.16 -22.10
CA ARG A 264 1.70 -4.83 -22.67
C ARG A 264 0.43 -4.22 -22.06
N ASN A 265 -0.55 -5.03 -21.65
CA ASN A 265 -1.80 -4.51 -21.06
C ASN A 265 -1.64 -4.00 -19.62
N ARG A 266 -0.73 -4.58 -18.82
CA ARG A 266 -0.48 -4.08 -17.44
C ARG A 266 0.20 -2.72 -17.43
N GLN A 267 1.19 -2.50 -18.29
CA GLN A 267 1.90 -1.21 -18.37
C GLN A 267 0.99 -0.08 -18.88
N ASN A 268 0.18 -0.34 -19.91
CA ASN A 268 -0.77 0.65 -20.42
C ASN A 268 -1.85 1.01 -19.39
N PHE A 269 -2.34 0.02 -18.62
CA PHE A 269 -3.34 0.25 -17.57
C PHE A 269 -2.82 1.16 -16.44
N LEU A 270 -1.61 0.90 -15.95
CA LEU A 270 -1.00 1.72 -14.89
C LEU A 270 -0.67 3.15 -15.38
N GLN A 271 -0.33 3.30 -16.67
CA GLN A 271 -0.17 4.62 -17.27
C GLN A 271 -1.48 5.40 -17.39
N GLU A 272 -2.56 4.75 -17.85
CA GLU A 272 -3.89 5.38 -17.93
C GLU A 272 -4.42 5.75 -16.54
N ALA A 273 -4.21 4.88 -15.55
CA ALA A 273 -4.51 5.14 -14.14
C ALA A 273 -3.79 6.39 -13.63
N GLY A 274 -2.49 6.46 -13.92
CA GLY A 274 -1.66 7.57 -13.52
C GLY A 274 -2.01 8.88 -14.20
N GLN A 275 -2.38 8.85 -15.48
CA GLN A 275 -2.85 10.02 -16.20
C GLN A 275 -4.18 10.53 -15.63
N TRP A 276 -5.11 9.63 -15.31
CA TRP A 276 -6.39 10.00 -14.68
C TRP A 276 -6.21 10.55 -13.26
N LEU A 277 -5.33 9.94 -12.45
CA LEU A 277 -5.02 10.43 -11.11
C LEU A 277 -4.40 11.83 -11.18
N ARG A 278 -3.44 12.06 -12.09
CA ARG A 278 -2.83 13.38 -12.28
C ARG A 278 -3.87 14.42 -12.71
N SER A 279 -4.73 14.11 -13.69
CA SER A 279 -5.77 15.07 -14.12
C SER A 279 -6.77 15.38 -13.00
N SER A 280 -7.19 14.35 -12.25
CA SER A 280 -8.18 14.50 -11.17
C SER A 280 -7.64 15.26 -9.96
N LEU A 281 -6.31 15.21 -9.72
CA LEU A 281 -5.65 15.95 -8.64
C LEU A 281 -5.37 17.40 -9.03
N LEU A 282 -5.04 17.67 -10.30
CA LEU A 282 -4.67 18.99 -10.82
C LEU A 282 -5.88 19.88 -11.15
N ASP A 283 -7.03 19.30 -11.51
CA ASP A 283 -8.23 20.09 -11.85
C ASP A 283 -8.98 20.53 -10.58
N ASN A 284 -8.81 21.81 -10.22
CA ASN A 284 -9.64 22.53 -9.25
C ASN A 284 -11.06 22.80 -9.81
N GLY A 285 -11.83 21.74 -10.07
CA GLY A 285 -13.28 21.85 -10.26
C GLY A 285 -13.85 21.36 -11.60
N GLN A 286 -13.05 20.83 -12.53
CA GLN A 286 -13.56 20.23 -13.76
C GLN A 286 -12.81 18.95 -14.11
N ALA A 287 -13.14 17.84 -13.45
CA ALA A 287 -12.71 16.53 -13.93
C ALA A 287 -13.20 16.35 -15.38
N PRO A 288 -12.34 15.92 -16.33
CA PRO A 288 -12.74 15.73 -17.71
C PRO A 288 -13.88 14.71 -17.78
N ARG A 289 -15.03 15.15 -18.33
CA ARG A 289 -16.21 14.32 -18.55
C ARG A 289 -15.80 13.06 -19.33
N GLY A 290 -15.96 11.89 -18.71
CA GLY A 290 -16.08 10.62 -19.44
C GLY A 290 -14.94 9.60 -19.37
N ARG A 291 -14.04 9.63 -18.36
CA ARG A 291 -13.14 8.47 -18.10
C ARG A 291 -13.05 8.16 -16.61
N CYS A 292 -13.36 6.93 -16.23
CA CYS A 292 -13.13 6.35 -14.91
C CYS A 292 -12.36 5.04 -15.08
N LEU A 293 -11.41 4.79 -14.18
CA LEU A 293 -10.51 3.65 -14.24
C LEU A 293 -10.91 2.60 -13.21
N GLU A 294 -11.47 1.49 -13.70
CA GLU A 294 -11.85 0.33 -12.90
C GLU A 294 -10.60 -0.54 -12.67
N MET A 295 -10.12 -0.66 -11.42
CA MET A 295 -8.87 -1.38 -11.08
C MET A 295 -8.94 -2.92 -11.18
N PHE A 296 -10.08 -3.48 -11.59
CA PHE A 296 -10.20 -4.88 -11.99
C PHE A 296 -11.23 -5.01 -13.11
N ARG A 297 -10.77 -5.17 -14.36
CA ARG A 297 -11.62 -5.60 -15.47
C ARG A 297 -11.45 -7.10 -15.68
N ALA A 298 -12.24 -7.91 -14.96
CA ALA A 298 -12.50 -9.28 -15.42
C ALA A 298 -13.31 -9.16 -16.72
N GLN A 299 -12.69 -9.44 -17.87
CA GLN A 299 -13.38 -9.35 -19.16
C GLN A 299 -14.58 -10.31 -19.19
N PRO A 300 -15.79 -9.85 -19.55
CA PRO A 300 -16.90 -10.76 -19.78
C PRO A 300 -16.67 -11.52 -21.09
N VAL A 301 -16.63 -12.85 -21.02
CA VAL A 301 -16.90 -13.69 -22.18
C VAL A 301 -18.41 -13.82 -22.29
N CYS A 302 -19.03 -13.02 -23.16
CA CYS A 302 -20.42 -13.24 -23.57
C CYS A 302 -20.48 -14.42 -24.54
N ARG A 303 -21.39 -15.37 -24.31
CA ARG A 303 -22.02 -16.15 -25.39
C ARG A 303 -23.54 -15.96 -25.30
N ARG A 304 -24.16 -15.97 -26.49
CA ARG A 304 -25.58 -15.71 -26.73
C ARG A 304 -26.51 -16.50 -25.81
#